data_AF-A0AAI9T8R3-F1
#
_entry.id   AF-A0AAI9T8R3-F1
#
_cell.length_a   1.000
_cell.length_b   1.000
_cell.length_c   1.000
_cell.angle_alpha   90.00
_cell.angle_beta   90.00
_cell.angle_gamma   90.00
#
_symmetry.space_group_name_H-M   'P 1'
#
loop_
_entity.id
_entity.type
_entity.pdbx_description
1 polymer ?
#
loop_
_entity_poly.entity_id
_entity_poly.type
_entity_poly.pdbx_seq_one_letter_code
_entity_poly.pdbx_strand_id
1 'polypeptide(L)'
;MLCVPPPPHVNLDTIDRKGVSPLSPVPSQGAITVESLARIDRDYTLTDLDNQLQAMATQKARVEDFIQQRQLIGKAPLVSSQEHLEDMETCEKALIATRPIIQAMPYVLSDAHSASGLLFHGRRVIDWAFVELTPEAEERFFKPNRMPEVPRNQMPPTDLSSPPPVLLRAGARLEQFGLLQKDKYYVKQGRTTGVTGGVCNGVLPVCRWPTLYDINGNAVDSKDLRTEEFVITGTKGPFIESGDSGLFVVDSTGAVAGLVFAEYTHNLQAVALALTVPDLMETMRGPIEGRVSLRLP
;
A
#
# COMPACT_ATOMS: atom_id res chain seq x y z
N MET A 1 27.40 0.74 12.64
CA MET A 1 27.23 2.02 11.94
C MET A 1 26.07 2.72 12.63
N LEU A 2 26.31 3.83 13.34
CA LEU A 2 25.27 4.52 14.10
C LEU A 2 24.29 5.14 13.10
N CYS A 3 23.06 4.62 13.05
CA CYS A 3 21.96 5.26 12.34
C CYS A 3 21.75 6.63 12.97
N VAL A 4 22.20 7.67 12.28
CA VAL A 4 21.80 9.04 12.58
C VAL A 4 20.31 9.11 12.24
N PRO A 5 19.40 9.35 13.21
CA PRO A 5 18.02 9.59 12.87
C PRO A 5 17.95 10.79 11.94
N PRO A 6 17.08 10.79 10.91
CA PRO A 6 16.86 11.99 10.12
C PRO A 6 16.53 13.15 11.06
N PRO A 7 16.98 14.38 10.75
CA PRO A 7 16.65 15.53 11.57
C PRO A 7 15.13 15.58 11.79
N PRO A 8 14.65 15.94 12.99
CA PRO A 8 13.22 16.04 13.24
C PRO A 8 12.64 16.94 12.16
N HIS A 9 11.67 16.43 11.40
CA HIS A 9 10.95 17.22 10.41
C HIS A 9 10.26 18.36 11.17
N VAL A 10 10.89 19.55 11.20
CA VAL A 10 10.51 20.73 12.00
C VAL A 10 9.08 21.21 11.69
N ASN A 11 8.40 20.61 10.72
CA ASN A 11 7.11 21.06 10.20
C ASN A 11 6.01 19.99 10.14
N LEU A 12 6.19 18.76 10.66
CA LEU A 12 5.13 17.72 10.57
C LEU A 12 3.81 18.19 11.20
N ASP A 13 3.85 18.73 12.42
CA ASP A 13 2.67 19.30 13.07
C ASP A 13 2.02 20.43 12.25
N THR A 14 2.81 21.16 11.46
CA THR A 14 2.29 22.22 10.60
C THR A 14 1.63 21.66 9.35
N ILE A 15 2.22 20.61 8.75
CA ILE A 15 1.66 19.90 7.60
C ILE A 15 0.38 19.16 8.00
N ASP A 16 0.37 18.46 9.13
CA ASP A 16 -0.83 17.78 9.64
C ASP A 16 -1.95 18.78 9.93
N ARG A 17 -1.60 19.98 10.43
CA ARG A 17 -2.56 21.02 10.76
C ARG A 17 -3.12 21.76 9.56
N LYS A 18 -2.27 22.14 8.61
CA LYS A 18 -2.63 23.09 7.53
C LYS A 18 -2.66 22.44 6.16
N GLY A 19 -2.24 21.19 6.06
CA GLY A 19 -1.90 20.58 4.79
C GLY A 19 -0.73 21.29 4.12
N VAL A 20 -0.61 21.02 2.83
CA VAL A 20 0.34 21.62 1.91
C VAL A 20 -0.45 22.03 0.67
N SER A 21 -0.36 23.29 0.26
CA SER A 21 -0.99 23.75 -0.97
C SER A 21 -0.25 24.93 -1.56
N PRO A 22 -0.40 25.23 -2.86
CA PRO A 22 0.14 26.45 -3.46
C PRO A 22 -0.31 27.73 -2.74
N LEU A 23 -1.48 27.72 -2.10
CA LEU A 23 -2.07 28.85 -1.39
C LEU A 23 -1.59 28.99 0.05
N SER A 24 -1.12 27.90 0.64
CA SER A 24 -0.59 27.85 2.00
C SER A 24 0.74 27.09 1.98
N PRO A 25 1.79 27.69 1.37
CA PRO A 25 3.07 27.04 1.28
C PRO A 25 3.68 26.91 2.67
N VAL A 26 4.01 25.69 3.06
CA VAL A 26 4.83 25.46 4.25
C VAL A 26 6.26 25.81 3.86
N PRO A 27 7.02 26.60 4.65
CA PRO A 27 8.44 26.78 4.39
C PRO A 27 9.08 25.38 4.37
N SER A 28 9.65 24.96 3.23
CA SER A 28 10.04 23.57 2.87
C SER A 28 9.02 22.70 2.12
N GLN A 29 8.00 23.27 1.46
CA GLN A 29 7.09 22.52 0.57
C GLN A 29 7.84 21.74 -0.54
N GLY A 30 8.92 22.29 -1.07
CA GLY A 30 9.84 21.59 -1.99
C GLY A 30 10.82 20.62 -1.29
N ALA A 31 10.55 20.19 -0.06
CA ALA A 31 11.41 19.26 0.70
C ALA A 31 10.70 17.95 1.09
N ILE A 32 9.43 17.76 0.72
CA ILE A 32 8.74 16.48 0.91
C ILE A 32 8.91 15.66 -0.35
N THR A 33 10.10 15.10 -0.51
CA THR A 33 10.40 14.18 -1.61
C THR A 33 9.71 12.85 -1.34
N VAL A 34 8.91 12.41 -2.31
CA VAL A 34 8.22 11.12 -2.29
C VAL A 34 9.06 10.10 -3.04
N GLU A 35 9.29 8.97 -2.39
CA GLU A 35 10.12 7.88 -2.89
C GLU A 35 9.26 6.62 -3.12
N SER A 36 9.51 5.91 -4.21
CA SER A 36 8.93 4.60 -4.49
C SER A 36 9.64 3.55 -3.64
N LEU A 37 8.88 3.01 -2.66
CA LEU A 37 9.38 2.25 -1.51
C LEU A 37 10.26 3.08 -0.58
N ALA A 38 10.24 2.79 0.71
CA ALA A 38 11.07 3.51 1.65
C ALA A 38 12.51 2.97 1.61
N ARG A 39 13.51 3.83 1.87
CA ARG A 39 14.92 3.40 2.01
C ARG A 39 15.09 2.27 3.02
N ILE A 40 14.32 2.32 4.10
CA ILE A 40 14.31 1.28 5.12
C ILE A 40 13.86 -0.07 4.54
N ASP A 41 12.85 -0.10 3.67
CA ASP A 41 12.37 -1.32 3.01
C ASP A 41 13.46 -1.91 2.10
N ARG A 42 14.16 -1.05 1.35
CA ARG A 42 15.32 -1.46 0.54
C ARG A 42 16.41 -2.08 1.41
N ASP A 43 16.80 -1.40 2.48
CA ASP A 43 17.92 -1.83 3.33
C ASP A 43 17.60 -3.17 4.01
N TYR A 44 16.35 -3.36 4.47
CA TYR A 44 15.87 -4.65 4.95
C TYR A 44 15.90 -5.72 3.85
N THR A 45 15.43 -5.41 2.64
CA THR A 45 15.43 -6.35 1.52
C THR A 45 16.86 -6.75 1.10
N LEU A 46 17.80 -5.81 1.10
CA LEU A 46 19.21 -6.10 0.83
C LEU A 46 19.82 -7.01 1.91
N THR A 47 19.50 -6.74 3.17
CA THR A 47 19.96 -7.57 4.30
C THR A 47 19.41 -8.99 4.19
N ASP A 48 18.12 -9.13 3.88
CA ASP A 48 17.49 -10.43 3.68
C ASP A 48 18.10 -11.17 2.49
N LEU A 49 18.34 -10.50 1.37
CA LEU A 49 19.01 -11.08 0.20
C LEU A 49 20.43 -11.56 0.54
N ASP A 50 21.22 -10.77 1.28
CA ASP A 50 22.55 -11.16 1.72
C ASP A 50 22.51 -12.40 2.65
N ASN A 51 21.53 -12.45 3.57
CA ASN A 51 21.30 -13.62 4.42
C ASN A 51 20.94 -14.87 3.61
N GLN A 52 20.06 -14.73 2.60
CA GLN A 52 19.68 -15.82 1.70
C GLN A 52 20.87 -16.35 0.90
N LEU A 53 21.69 -15.45 0.33
CA LEU A 53 22.91 -15.84 -0.41
C LEU A 53 23.90 -16.58 0.51
N GLN A 54 24.10 -16.11 1.74
CA GLN A 54 24.98 -16.78 2.70
C GLN A 54 24.45 -18.17 3.10
N ALA A 55 23.14 -18.29 3.35
CA ALA A 55 22.51 -19.57 3.65
C ALA A 55 22.64 -20.54 2.47
N MET A 56 22.44 -20.05 1.25
CA MET A 56 22.57 -20.83 0.02
C MET A 56 24.00 -21.30 -0.21
N ALA A 57 25.00 -20.44 -0.04
CA ALA A 57 26.42 -20.81 -0.13
C ALA A 57 26.78 -21.89 0.90
N THR A 58 26.27 -21.78 2.13
CA THR A 58 26.48 -22.79 3.17
C THR A 58 25.88 -24.14 2.79
N GLN A 59 24.67 -24.14 2.24
CA GLN A 59 24.00 -25.37 1.81
C GLN A 59 24.65 -25.96 0.55
N LYS A 60 25.13 -25.13 -0.37
CA LYS A 60 25.87 -25.54 -1.58
C LYS A 60 27.15 -26.30 -1.20
N ALA A 61 27.94 -25.73 -0.30
CA ALA A 61 29.16 -26.35 0.22
C ALA A 61 28.89 -27.74 0.83
N ARG A 62 27.78 -27.91 1.57
CA ARG A 62 27.40 -29.22 2.14
C ARG A 62 27.09 -30.27 1.06
N VAL A 63 26.44 -29.86 -0.02
CA VAL A 63 26.11 -30.76 -1.15
C VAL A 63 27.37 -31.13 -1.92
N GLU A 64 28.24 -30.15 -2.17
CA GLU A 64 29.56 -30.36 -2.79
C GLU A 64 30.43 -31.31 -1.96
N ASP A 65 30.54 -31.09 -0.65
CA ASP A 65 31.27 -31.96 0.27
C ASP A 65 30.72 -33.40 0.23
N PHE A 66 29.39 -33.56 0.21
CA PHE A 66 28.76 -34.87 0.10
C PHE A 66 29.09 -35.56 -1.23
N ILE A 67 29.04 -34.83 -2.35
CA ILE A 67 29.43 -35.34 -3.66
C ILE A 67 30.91 -35.77 -3.66
N GLN A 68 31.80 -34.93 -3.13
CA GLN A 68 33.24 -35.22 -3.04
C GLN A 68 33.52 -36.45 -2.15
N GLN A 69 32.89 -36.55 -0.98
CA GLN A 69 33.05 -37.70 -0.09
C GLN A 69 32.66 -39.02 -0.78
N ARG A 70 31.59 -39.03 -1.58
CA ARG A 70 31.21 -40.21 -2.36
C ARG A 70 32.26 -40.58 -3.39
N GLN A 71 32.78 -39.59 -4.10
CA GLN A 71 33.83 -39.80 -5.10
C GLN A 71 35.10 -40.35 -4.45
N LEU A 72 35.49 -39.86 -3.26
CA LEU A 72 36.66 -40.34 -2.51
C LEU A 72 36.56 -41.82 -2.12
N ILE A 73 35.35 -42.32 -1.85
CA ILE A 73 35.11 -43.75 -1.57
C ILE A 73 34.82 -44.58 -2.83
N GLY A 74 35.10 -44.02 -4.02
CA GLY A 74 34.92 -44.69 -5.31
C GLY A 74 33.46 -44.86 -5.75
N LYS A 75 32.51 -44.14 -5.12
CA LYS A 75 31.10 -44.15 -5.50
C LYS A 75 30.78 -42.98 -6.43
N ALA A 76 29.95 -43.23 -7.44
CA ALA A 76 29.41 -42.17 -8.26
C ALA A 76 28.57 -41.18 -7.41
N PRO A 77 28.57 -39.88 -7.76
CA PRO A 77 27.62 -38.90 -7.23
C PRO A 77 26.18 -39.37 -7.43
N LEU A 78 25.28 -38.97 -6.52
CA LEU A 78 23.86 -39.17 -6.73
C LEU A 78 23.35 -38.13 -7.72
N VAL A 79 22.55 -38.56 -8.70
CA VAL A 79 21.92 -37.66 -9.69
C VAL A 79 21.14 -36.56 -9.00
N SER A 80 20.34 -36.90 -7.98
CA SER A 80 19.57 -35.93 -7.20
C SER A 80 20.42 -34.88 -6.48
N SER A 81 21.67 -35.20 -6.11
CA SER A 81 22.58 -34.21 -5.50
C SER A 81 23.15 -33.26 -6.54
N GLN A 82 23.34 -33.71 -7.78
CA GLN A 82 23.78 -32.88 -8.89
C GLN A 82 22.65 -31.95 -9.35
N GLU A 83 21.44 -32.48 -9.53
CA GLU A 83 20.24 -31.69 -9.84
C GLU A 83 19.99 -30.62 -8.76
N HIS A 84 20.06 -31.01 -7.48
CA HIS A 84 19.91 -30.05 -6.38
C HIS A 84 21.00 -28.96 -6.40
N LEU A 85 22.23 -29.30 -6.80
CA LEU A 85 23.31 -28.31 -6.95
C LEU A 85 23.02 -27.33 -8.09
N GLU A 86 22.54 -27.82 -9.24
CA GLU A 86 22.15 -27.01 -10.40
C GLU A 86 20.97 -26.07 -10.09
N ASP A 87 19.97 -26.57 -9.35
CA ASP A 87 18.83 -25.77 -8.90
C ASP A 87 19.27 -24.64 -7.97
N MET A 88 20.18 -24.93 -7.03
CA MET A 88 20.77 -23.94 -6.14
C MET A 88 21.58 -22.88 -6.90
N GLU A 89 22.38 -23.27 -7.90
CA GLU A 89 23.12 -22.33 -8.74
C GLU A 89 22.19 -21.43 -9.56
N THR A 90 21.07 -21.98 -10.03
CA THR A 90 20.06 -21.21 -10.76
C THR A 90 19.40 -20.18 -9.84
N CYS A 91 19.04 -20.57 -8.62
CA CYS A 91 18.50 -19.66 -7.61
C CYS A 91 19.51 -18.58 -7.20
N GLU A 92 20.77 -18.96 -6.98
CA GLU A 92 21.85 -18.03 -6.62
C GLU A 92 22.04 -16.96 -7.70
N LYS A 93 22.09 -17.37 -8.98
CA LYS A 93 22.17 -16.43 -10.12
C LYS A 93 20.98 -15.47 -10.15
N ALA A 94 19.77 -15.96 -9.86
CA ALA A 94 18.57 -15.13 -9.82
C ALA A 94 18.63 -14.09 -8.69
N LEU A 95 19.09 -14.49 -7.49
CA LEU A 95 19.28 -13.58 -6.35
C LEU A 95 20.35 -12.53 -6.65
N ILE A 96 21.51 -12.93 -7.20
CA ILE A 96 22.58 -12.01 -7.61
C ILE A 96 22.07 -11.00 -8.64
N ALA A 97 21.30 -11.44 -9.63
CA ALA A 97 20.72 -10.57 -10.65
C ALA A 97 19.68 -9.58 -10.09
N THR A 98 19.04 -9.92 -8.97
CA THR A 98 18.05 -9.05 -8.29
C THR A 98 18.72 -7.94 -7.47
N ARG A 99 19.92 -8.19 -6.93
CA ARG A 99 20.65 -7.23 -6.10
C ARG A 99 20.79 -5.82 -6.70
N PRO A 100 21.27 -5.61 -7.94
CA PRO A 100 21.39 -4.26 -8.51
C PRO A 100 20.04 -3.55 -8.67
N ILE A 101 18.95 -4.30 -8.89
CA ILE A 101 17.60 -3.74 -8.96
C ILE A 101 17.22 -3.16 -7.60
N ILE A 102 17.48 -3.90 -6.52
CA ILE A 102 17.21 -3.43 -5.15
C ILE A 102 18.12 -2.27 -4.77
N GLN A 103 19.39 -2.32 -5.13
CA GLN A 103 20.33 -1.22 -4.85
C GLN A 103 19.96 0.09 -5.56
N ALA A 104 19.32 0.00 -6.73
CA ALA A 104 18.83 1.17 -7.45
C ALA A 104 17.55 1.78 -6.82
N MET A 105 17.00 1.17 -5.77
CA MET A 105 15.89 1.72 -4.99
C MET A 105 16.39 2.67 -3.88
N PRO A 106 15.53 3.52 -3.32
CA PRO A 106 14.22 3.87 -3.86
C PRO A 106 14.33 4.82 -5.05
N TYR A 107 13.29 4.85 -5.87
CA TYR A 107 13.19 5.82 -6.96
C TYR A 107 12.49 7.06 -6.47
N VAL A 108 13.10 8.22 -6.65
CA VAL A 108 12.42 9.50 -6.39
C VAL A 108 11.28 9.61 -7.39
N LEU A 109 10.05 9.72 -6.88
CA LEU A 109 8.85 9.90 -7.70
C LEU A 109 8.70 11.36 -8.09
N SER A 110 8.82 12.26 -7.10
CA SER A 110 8.91 13.73 -7.18
C SER A 110 8.69 14.32 -5.78
N ASP A 111 8.43 15.61 -5.68
CA ASP A 111 7.97 16.28 -4.47
C ASP A 111 6.44 16.25 -4.34
N ALA A 112 5.94 16.21 -3.11
CA ALA A 112 4.51 16.36 -2.83
C ALA A 112 4.05 17.78 -3.17
N HIS A 113 3.16 17.91 -4.16
CA HIS A 113 2.66 19.21 -4.61
C HIS A 113 1.62 19.77 -3.64
N SER A 114 0.69 18.92 -3.19
CA SER A 114 -0.38 19.31 -2.27
C SER A 114 -0.79 18.15 -1.37
N ALA A 115 -1.21 18.44 -0.15
CA ALA A 115 -1.71 17.46 0.80
C ALA A 115 -2.76 18.09 1.71
N SER A 116 -3.73 17.31 2.19
CA SER A 116 -4.73 17.80 3.14
C SER A 116 -4.20 17.97 4.56
N GLY A 117 -3.15 17.23 4.93
CA GLY A 117 -2.86 16.96 6.33
C GLY A 117 -3.96 16.08 6.94
N LEU A 118 -4.11 16.12 8.27
CA LEU A 118 -5.11 15.35 9.00
C LEU A 118 -6.39 16.18 9.20
N LEU A 119 -7.14 16.32 8.11
CA LEU A 119 -8.27 17.24 8.00
C LEU A 119 -9.57 16.62 8.49
N PHE A 120 -10.35 17.40 9.25
CA PHE A 120 -11.73 17.12 9.58
C PHE A 120 -12.67 18.00 8.75
N HIS A 121 -13.52 17.39 7.92
CA HIS A 121 -14.48 18.10 7.07
C HIS A 121 -15.82 17.37 7.00
N GLY A 122 -16.93 18.07 7.25
CA GLY A 122 -18.28 17.51 7.03
C GLY A 122 -18.63 16.27 7.86
N ARG A 123 -17.91 15.98 8.95
CA ARG A 123 -17.90 14.72 9.75
C ARG A 123 -16.98 13.61 9.26
N ARG A 124 -16.04 13.88 8.38
CA ARG A 124 -15.06 12.88 7.93
C ARG A 124 -13.63 13.30 8.29
N VAL A 125 -12.79 12.30 8.52
CA VAL A 125 -11.33 12.45 8.57
C VAL A 125 -10.78 12.18 7.18
N ILE A 126 -9.93 13.09 6.72
CA ILE A 126 -9.49 13.13 5.34
C ILE A 126 -7.99 13.32 5.33
N ASP A 127 -7.31 12.40 4.66
CA ASP A 127 -5.87 12.37 4.50
C ASP A 127 -5.55 11.96 3.07
N TRP A 128 -5.00 12.91 2.30
CA TRP A 128 -4.53 12.70 0.94
C TRP A 128 -3.32 13.56 0.63
N ALA A 129 -2.52 13.10 -0.33
CA ALA A 129 -1.43 13.86 -0.91
C ALA A 129 -1.38 13.63 -2.44
N PHE A 130 -1.11 14.69 -3.18
CA PHE A 130 -0.82 14.67 -4.60
C PHE A 130 0.69 14.81 -4.83
N VAL A 131 1.19 13.89 -5.63
CA VAL A 131 2.58 13.85 -6.05
C VAL A 131 2.59 14.08 -7.55
N GLU A 132 3.28 15.13 -7.98
CA GLU A 132 3.46 15.42 -9.40
C GLU A 132 4.64 14.61 -9.91
N LEU A 133 4.42 13.48 -10.59
CA LEU A 133 5.51 12.61 -11.03
C LEU A 133 6.50 13.33 -11.97
N THR A 134 7.80 13.08 -11.81
CA THR A 134 8.77 13.47 -12.85
C THR A 134 8.51 12.69 -14.15
N PRO A 135 8.96 13.15 -15.32
CA PRO A 135 8.77 12.42 -16.59
C PRO A 135 9.28 10.97 -16.53
N GLU A 136 10.42 10.75 -15.86
CA GLU A 136 11.00 9.41 -15.68
C GLU A 136 10.14 8.54 -14.75
N ALA A 137 9.61 9.14 -13.67
CA ALA A 137 8.71 8.44 -12.75
C ALA A 137 7.36 8.14 -13.40
N GLU A 138 6.82 9.04 -14.23
CA GLU A 138 5.61 8.82 -15.00
C GLU A 138 5.79 7.66 -15.97
N GLU A 139 6.85 7.66 -16.78
CA GLU A 139 7.13 6.58 -17.73
C GLU A 139 7.25 5.23 -17.02
N ARG A 140 7.83 5.22 -15.82
CA ARG A 140 8.08 4.00 -15.06
C ARG A 140 6.88 3.49 -14.27
N PHE A 141 6.18 4.37 -13.55
CA PHE A 141 5.20 4.01 -12.54
C PHE A 141 3.76 4.35 -12.92
N PHE A 142 3.54 5.32 -13.81
CA PHE A 142 2.19 5.71 -14.22
C PHE A 142 1.67 4.74 -15.28
N LYS A 143 1.01 3.67 -14.82
CA LYS A 143 0.39 2.64 -15.64
C LYS A 143 -1.12 2.56 -15.35
N PRO A 144 -1.93 2.09 -16.31
CA PRO A 144 -3.35 1.84 -16.08
C PRO A 144 -3.55 0.93 -14.87
N ASN A 145 -4.42 1.35 -13.95
CA ASN A 145 -4.83 0.51 -12.84
C ASN A 145 -5.58 -0.71 -13.39
N ARG A 146 -5.30 -1.89 -12.83
CA ARG A 146 -5.88 -3.14 -13.29
C ARG A 146 -6.54 -3.89 -12.15
N MET A 147 -7.58 -4.63 -12.47
CA MET A 147 -8.24 -5.54 -11.54
C MET A 147 -7.23 -6.60 -11.06
N PRO A 148 -6.98 -6.73 -9.73
CA PRO A 148 -6.07 -7.74 -9.23
C PRO A 148 -6.64 -9.15 -9.41
N GLU A 149 -5.77 -10.15 -9.41
CA GLU A 149 -6.21 -11.54 -9.25
C GLU A 149 -6.67 -11.74 -7.81
N VAL A 150 -7.97 -11.98 -7.62
CA VAL A 150 -8.56 -12.16 -6.29
C VAL A 150 -8.35 -13.62 -5.85
N PRO A 151 -7.67 -13.86 -4.73
CA PRO A 151 -7.50 -15.22 -4.20
C PRO A 151 -8.84 -15.88 -3.88
N ARG A 152 -8.94 -17.20 -4.08
CA ARG A 152 -10.19 -17.95 -3.81
C ARG A 152 -10.70 -17.81 -2.37
N ASN A 153 -9.80 -17.69 -1.40
CA ASN A 153 -10.16 -17.47 0.00
C ASN A 153 -10.64 -16.04 0.27
N GLN A 154 -10.34 -15.07 -0.60
CA GLN A 154 -10.78 -13.69 -0.48
C GLN A 154 -12.06 -13.40 -1.28
N MET A 155 -12.51 -14.34 -2.12
CA MET A 155 -13.74 -14.24 -2.89
C MET A 155 -14.95 -13.90 -2.02
N PRO A 156 -15.98 -13.24 -2.58
CA PRO A 156 -17.21 -12.96 -1.87
C PRO A 156 -17.79 -14.25 -1.28
N PRO A 157 -18.29 -14.22 -0.03
CA PRO A 157 -18.95 -15.38 0.54
C PRO A 157 -20.13 -15.79 -0.34
N THR A 158 -20.22 -17.09 -0.61
CA THR A 158 -21.37 -17.66 -1.31
C THR A 158 -22.49 -17.80 -0.29
N ASP A 159 -23.32 -16.77 -0.13
CA ASP A 159 -24.57 -16.92 0.61
C ASP A 159 -25.49 -17.88 -0.14
N LEU A 160 -26.19 -18.75 0.60
CA LEU A 160 -27.13 -19.72 0.01
C LEU A 160 -28.29 -19.06 -0.75
N SER A 161 -28.55 -17.76 -0.50
CA SER A 161 -29.69 -17.02 -1.05
C SER A 161 -29.40 -16.20 -2.30
N SER A 162 -28.12 -15.99 -2.65
CA SER A 162 -27.74 -15.10 -3.76
C SER A 162 -26.53 -15.65 -4.51
N PRO A 163 -26.53 -15.64 -5.86
CA PRO A 163 -25.33 -15.98 -6.61
C PRO A 163 -24.21 -15.00 -6.25
N PRO A 164 -22.95 -15.49 -6.10
CA PRO A 164 -21.83 -14.62 -5.79
C PRO A 164 -21.65 -13.60 -6.94
N PRO A 165 -21.27 -12.36 -6.64
CA PRO A 165 -21.07 -11.35 -7.67
C PRO A 165 -19.98 -11.82 -8.64
N VAL A 166 -20.25 -11.71 -9.93
CA VAL A 166 -19.26 -12.00 -10.97
C VAL A 166 -18.21 -10.89 -10.92
N LEU A 167 -16.99 -11.25 -10.55
CA LEU A 167 -15.87 -10.31 -10.54
C LEU A 167 -15.39 -10.03 -11.95
N LEU A 168 -15.01 -8.78 -12.20
CA LEU A 168 -14.26 -8.41 -13.40
C LEU A 168 -12.99 -9.26 -13.49
N ARG A 169 -12.63 -9.63 -14.72
CA ARG A 169 -11.47 -10.49 -14.97
C ARG A 169 -10.18 -9.84 -14.46
N ALA A 170 -9.33 -10.61 -13.80
CA ALA A 170 -7.97 -10.19 -13.43
C ALA A 170 -7.22 -9.62 -14.64
N GLY A 171 -6.50 -8.51 -14.42
CA GLY A 171 -5.74 -7.80 -15.46
C GLY A 171 -6.57 -6.87 -16.36
N ALA A 172 -7.90 -6.87 -16.25
CA ALA A 172 -8.76 -5.88 -16.92
C ALA A 172 -8.48 -4.47 -16.39
N ARG A 173 -8.59 -3.46 -17.26
CA ARG A 173 -8.37 -2.06 -16.88
C ARG A 173 -9.52 -1.54 -16.04
N LEU A 174 -9.20 -0.70 -15.05
CA LEU A 174 -10.18 0.03 -14.26
C LEU A 174 -10.42 1.39 -14.91
N GLU A 175 -11.62 1.60 -15.45
CA GLU A 175 -11.90 2.76 -16.32
C GLU A 175 -12.92 3.74 -15.73
N GLN A 176 -13.58 3.37 -14.63
CA GLN A 176 -14.66 4.16 -14.05
C GLN A 176 -14.54 4.31 -12.53
N PHE A 177 -15.07 5.42 -12.03
CA PHE A 177 -15.30 5.62 -10.61
C PHE A 177 -16.69 5.14 -10.22
N GLY A 178 -16.79 4.50 -9.06
CA GLY A 178 -18.02 4.04 -8.44
C GLY A 178 -18.31 4.78 -7.15
N LEU A 179 -19.22 4.21 -6.35
CA LEU A 179 -19.54 4.70 -5.01
C LEU A 179 -19.38 3.57 -4.00
N LEU A 180 -18.93 3.92 -2.79
CA LEU A 180 -19.03 3.03 -1.65
C LEU A 180 -20.50 2.88 -1.26
N GLN A 181 -20.92 1.63 -1.14
CA GLN A 181 -22.28 1.25 -0.82
C GLN A 181 -22.26 0.19 0.28
N LYS A 182 -23.19 0.34 1.21
CA LYS A 182 -23.42 -0.66 2.25
C LYS A 182 -23.78 -2.01 1.63
N ASP A 183 -23.33 -3.08 2.28
CA ASP A 183 -23.55 -4.49 1.94
C ASP A 183 -23.01 -4.88 0.56
N LYS A 184 -22.04 -4.12 0.02
CA LYS A 184 -21.31 -4.44 -1.21
C LYS A 184 -19.93 -4.99 -0.92
N TYR A 185 -19.49 -5.88 -1.80
CA TYR A 185 -18.17 -6.47 -1.78
C TYR A 185 -17.17 -5.61 -2.54
N TYR A 186 -16.00 -5.41 -1.94
CA TYR A 186 -14.89 -4.66 -2.49
C TYR A 186 -13.59 -5.44 -2.36
N VAL A 187 -12.66 -5.15 -3.26
CA VAL A 187 -11.29 -5.67 -3.23
C VAL A 187 -10.29 -4.53 -3.19
N LYS A 188 -9.14 -4.79 -2.58
CA LYS A 188 -7.96 -3.94 -2.71
C LYS A 188 -6.72 -4.80 -2.91
N GLN A 189 -5.64 -4.19 -3.35
CA GLN A 189 -4.31 -4.79 -3.37
C GLN A 189 -3.38 -3.96 -2.49
N GLY A 190 -3.10 -4.43 -1.28
CA GLY A 190 -2.20 -3.79 -0.34
C GLY A 190 -0.78 -4.31 -0.38
N ARG A 191 0.14 -3.48 0.13
CA ARG A 191 1.56 -3.81 0.26
C ARG A 191 1.76 -4.90 1.32
N THR A 192 1.06 -4.78 2.44
CA THR A 192 1.21 -5.68 3.58
C THR A 192 0.31 -6.91 3.43
N THR A 193 -0.97 -6.70 3.12
CA THR A 193 -1.94 -7.82 3.08
C THR A 193 -2.10 -8.47 1.70
N GLY A 194 -1.47 -7.93 0.65
CA GLY A 194 -1.69 -8.38 -0.72
C GLY A 194 -3.13 -8.11 -1.17
N VAL A 195 -3.71 -9.02 -1.96
CA VAL A 195 -5.09 -8.86 -2.45
C VAL A 195 -6.09 -9.36 -1.42
N THR A 196 -6.89 -8.47 -0.85
CA THR A 196 -7.92 -8.79 0.14
C THR A 196 -9.32 -8.38 -0.33
N GLY A 197 -10.32 -9.16 0.09
CA GLY A 197 -11.73 -8.94 -0.17
C GLY A 197 -12.50 -8.63 1.10
N GLY A 198 -13.49 -7.75 1.01
CA GLY A 198 -14.25 -7.28 2.17
C GLY A 198 -15.64 -6.80 1.83
N VAL A 199 -16.51 -6.74 2.83
CA VAL A 199 -17.87 -6.20 2.72
C VAL A 199 -17.91 -4.84 3.40
N CYS A 200 -18.46 -3.84 2.71
CA CYS A 200 -18.69 -2.53 3.29
C CYS A 200 -19.93 -2.57 4.19
N ASN A 201 -19.76 -2.32 5.49
CA ASN A 201 -20.85 -2.27 6.47
C ASN A 201 -21.58 -0.92 6.49
N GLY A 202 -21.29 -0.05 5.52
CA GLY A 202 -21.81 1.30 5.44
C GLY A 202 -21.05 2.26 6.34
N VAL A 203 -21.71 3.37 6.68
CA VAL A 203 -21.13 4.45 7.47
C VAL A 203 -21.28 4.14 8.96
N LEU A 204 -20.17 4.09 9.70
CA LEU A 204 -20.18 3.94 11.14
C LEU A 204 -19.57 5.17 11.82
N PRO A 205 -20.11 5.54 12.99
CA PRO A 205 -19.55 6.61 13.77
C PRO A 205 -18.25 6.20 14.47
N VAL A 206 -17.20 7.00 14.31
CA VAL A 206 -15.90 6.80 14.98
C VAL A 206 -15.60 8.01 15.86
N CYS A 207 -15.30 7.78 17.14
CA CYS A 207 -15.16 8.84 18.15
C CYS A 207 -13.76 8.90 18.79
N ARG A 208 -12.73 8.35 18.13
CA ARG A 208 -11.37 8.30 18.71
C ARG A 208 -10.33 8.52 17.65
N TRP A 209 -10.13 9.79 17.35
CA TRP A 209 -8.99 10.26 16.58
C TRP A 209 -8.03 11.00 17.51
N PRO A 210 -6.74 11.07 17.16
CA PRO A 210 -5.83 12.03 17.78
C PRO A 210 -6.30 13.46 17.48
N THR A 211 -5.46 14.46 17.72
CA THR A 211 -5.76 15.85 17.37
C THR A 211 -6.08 15.96 15.88
N LEU A 212 -7.32 16.35 15.56
CA LEU A 212 -7.76 16.67 14.20
C LEU A 212 -7.81 18.17 14.00
N TYR A 213 -7.75 18.61 12.76
CA TYR A 213 -7.80 20.04 12.41
C TYR A 213 -8.93 20.32 11.42
N ASP A 214 -9.64 21.42 11.59
CA ASP A 214 -10.63 21.87 10.61
C ASP A 214 -9.96 22.45 9.35
N ILE A 215 -10.76 22.84 8.35
CA ILE A 215 -10.27 23.45 7.08
C ILE A 215 -9.47 24.74 7.28
N ASN A 216 -9.56 25.38 8.46
CA ASN A 216 -8.82 26.59 8.79
C ASN A 216 -7.56 26.28 9.63
N GLY A 217 -7.30 25.00 9.91
CA GLY A 217 -6.19 24.53 10.73
C GLY A 217 -6.42 24.71 12.24
N ASN A 218 -7.66 24.91 12.68
CA ASN A 218 -7.98 24.94 14.11
C ASN A 218 -8.10 23.53 14.65
N ALA A 219 -7.53 23.25 15.82
CA ALA A 219 -7.72 21.98 16.48
C ALA A 219 -9.20 21.76 16.82
N VAL A 220 -9.71 20.57 16.50
CA VAL A 220 -11.07 20.15 16.79
C VAL A 220 -11.06 19.35 18.10
N ASP A 221 -11.90 19.72 19.06
CA ASP A 221 -12.01 18.96 20.32
C ASP A 221 -12.57 17.56 20.03
N SER A 222 -11.76 16.53 20.28
CA SER A 222 -12.10 15.15 20.01
C SER A 222 -13.13 14.56 20.98
N LYS A 223 -13.41 15.23 22.12
CA LYS A 223 -14.31 14.71 23.17
C LYS A 223 -15.75 14.54 22.70
N ASP A 224 -16.23 15.43 21.83
CA ASP A 224 -17.59 15.41 21.28
C ASP A 224 -17.61 15.09 19.78
N LEU A 225 -16.44 14.74 19.23
CA LEU A 225 -16.31 14.57 17.79
C LEU A 225 -16.74 13.17 17.35
N ARG A 226 -17.82 13.15 16.58
CA ARG A 226 -18.31 11.96 15.90
C ARG A 226 -18.02 12.09 14.41
N THR A 227 -17.07 11.28 13.94
CA THR A 227 -16.78 11.13 12.50
C THR A 227 -17.62 10.01 11.91
N GLU A 228 -17.86 10.02 10.61
CA GLU A 228 -18.76 9.12 9.89
C GLU A 228 -18.03 8.52 8.70
N GLU A 229 -17.40 7.36 8.89
CA GLU A 229 -16.56 6.72 7.86
C GLU A 229 -17.21 5.45 7.32
N PHE A 230 -16.95 5.14 6.04
CA PHE A 230 -17.30 3.84 5.50
C PHE A 230 -16.38 2.78 6.10
N VAL A 231 -16.97 1.71 6.63
CA VAL A 231 -16.22 0.62 7.26
C VAL A 231 -16.26 -0.61 6.37
N ILE A 232 -15.10 -1.14 6.02
CA ILE A 232 -14.96 -2.39 5.26
C ILE A 232 -14.33 -3.46 6.15
N THR A 233 -15.01 -4.59 6.25
CA THR A 233 -14.57 -5.75 7.04
C THR A 233 -14.17 -6.89 6.12
N GLY A 234 -13.05 -7.54 6.41
CA GLY A 234 -12.51 -8.62 5.58
C GLY A 234 -13.42 -9.84 5.58
N THR A 235 -13.59 -10.48 4.43
CA THR A 235 -14.39 -11.71 4.34
C THR A 235 -13.67 -12.89 5.00
N LYS A 236 -12.33 -12.94 4.88
CA LYS A 236 -11.47 -13.90 5.57
C LYS A 236 -10.18 -13.24 6.03
N GLY A 237 -10.05 -13.07 7.34
CA GLY A 237 -8.93 -12.35 7.94
C GLY A 237 -9.11 -10.82 7.90
N PRO A 238 -8.07 -10.06 8.27
CA PRO A 238 -8.12 -8.60 8.23
C PRO A 238 -8.23 -8.10 6.79
N PHE A 239 -9.07 -7.09 6.57
CA PHE A 239 -9.11 -6.44 5.26
C PHE A 239 -7.87 -5.56 5.06
N ILE A 240 -7.44 -4.87 6.11
CA ILE A 240 -6.33 -3.92 6.14
C ILE A 240 -5.37 -4.28 7.28
N GLU A 241 -4.09 -3.97 7.10
CA GLU A 241 -3.09 -3.90 8.15
C GLU A 241 -2.25 -2.64 7.99
N SER A 242 -1.46 -2.31 9.00
CA SER A 242 -0.49 -1.22 8.94
C SER A 242 0.39 -1.31 7.68
N GLY A 243 0.45 -0.21 6.92
CA GLY A 243 1.18 -0.13 5.65
C GLY A 243 0.32 -0.22 4.39
N ASP A 244 -0.99 -0.47 4.53
CA ASP A 244 -1.99 -0.50 3.45
C ASP A 244 -2.83 0.78 3.32
N SER A 245 -2.53 1.86 4.04
CA SER A 245 -3.21 3.15 3.84
C SER A 245 -2.90 3.73 2.45
N GLY A 246 -3.86 4.44 1.86
CA GLY A 246 -3.75 5.08 0.55
C GLY A 246 -4.15 4.19 -0.64
N LEU A 247 -4.83 3.06 -0.40
CA LEU A 247 -5.18 2.12 -1.46
C LEU A 247 -6.59 2.33 -1.99
N PHE A 248 -6.75 2.17 -3.30
CA PHE A 248 -8.07 2.12 -3.91
C PHE A 248 -8.83 0.85 -3.49
N VAL A 249 -10.14 1.03 -3.30
CA VAL A 249 -11.09 -0.09 -3.22
C VAL A 249 -11.89 -0.16 -4.50
N VAL A 250 -11.97 -1.36 -5.04
CA VAL A 250 -12.56 -1.66 -6.34
C VAL A 250 -13.74 -2.58 -6.14
N ASP A 251 -14.88 -2.28 -6.76
CA ASP A 251 -16.05 -3.14 -6.68
C ASP A 251 -15.95 -4.36 -7.62
N SER A 252 -16.96 -5.24 -7.58
CA SER A 252 -17.00 -6.43 -8.44
C SER A 252 -17.00 -6.12 -9.93
N THR A 253 -17.41 -4.91 -10.34
CA THR A 253 -17.47 -4.48 -11.75
C THR A 253 -16.17 -3.85 -12.24
N GLY A 254 -15.19 -3.63 -11.35
CA GLY A 254 -13.96 -2.91 -11.66
C GLY A 254 -14.08 -1.39 -11.52
N ALA A 255 -15.12 -0.88 -10.85
CA ALA A 255 -15.20 0.55 -10.55
C ALA A 255 -14.38 0.89 -9.30
N VAL A 256 -13.57 1.94 -9.37
CA VAL A 256 -12.84 2.47 -8.21
C VAL A 256 -13.83 3.24 -7.34
N ALA A 257 -14.21 2.66 -6.21
CA ALA A 257 -15.30 3.16 -5.37
C ALA A 257 -14.84 4.12 -4.27
N GLY A 258 -13.57 4.06 -3.88
CA GLY A 258 -13.04 4.86 -2.78
C GLY A 258 -11.57 4.61 -2.48
N LEU A 259 -11.11 5.18 -1.37
CA LEU A 259 -9.75 5.10 -0.86
C LEU A 259 -9.77 4.64 0.60
N VAL A 260 -8.99 3.62 0.94
CA VAL A 260 -8.74 3.27 2.35
C VAL A 260 -7.65 4.16 2.89
N PHE A 261 -7.89 4.80 4.03
CA PHE A 261 -6.91 5.73 4.64
C PHE A 261 -6.46 5.30 6.03
N ALA A 262 -7.25 4.51 6.76
CA ALA A 262 -6.90 4.10 8.11
C ALA A 262 -7.39 2.70 8.47
N GLU A 263 -6.67 2.07 9.40
CA GLU A 263 -7.10 0.90 10.15
C GLU A 263 -7.76 1.35 11.47
N TYR A 264 -8.85 0.70 11.85
CA TYR A 264 -9.53 0.93 13.12
C TYR A 264 -9.89 -0.39 13.79
N THR A 265 -9.81 -0.47 15.13
CA THR A 265 -10.27 -1.65 15.87
C THR A 265 -11.72 -1.46 16.30
N HIS A 266 -12.63 -2.25 15.73
CA HIS A 266 -14.04 -2.30 16.11
C HIS A 266 -14.41 -3.72 16.56
N ASN A 267 -14.95 -3.87 17.78
CA ASN A 267 -15.31 -5.17 18.37
C ASN A 267 -14.19 -6.22 18.31
N LEU A 268 -12.96 -5.82 18.67
CA LEU A 268 -11.75 -6.65 18.62
C LEU A 268 -11.32 -7.09 17.21
N GLN A 269 -11.90 -6.51 16.16
CA GLN A 269 -11.54 -6.76 14.78
C GLN A 269 -10.97 -5.51 14.13
N ALA A 270 -9.86 -5.67 13.40
CA ALA A 270 -9.35 -4.63 12.52
C ALA A 270 -10.28 -4.44 11.32
N VAL A 271 -10.72 -3.21 11.11
CA VAL A 271 -11.57 -2.79 10.00
C VAL A 271 -10.91 -1.65 9.24
N ALA A 272 -11.17 -1.56 7.94
CA ALA A 272 -10.71 -0.46 7.12
C ALA A 272 -11.70 0.69 7.16
N LEU A 273 -11.18 1.90 7.33
CA LEU A 273 -11.91 3.14 7.13
C LEU A 273 -11.63 3.66 5.73
N ALA A 274 -12.71 3.94 4.99
CA ALA A 274 -12.63 4.35 3.60
C ALA A 274 -13.44 5.63 3.32
N LEU A 275 -12.93 6.41 2.37
CA LEU A 275 -13.55 7.63 1.85
C LEU A 275 -14.07 7.39 0.44
N THR A 276 -15.14 8.08 0.09
CA THR A 276 -15.64 8.06 -1.29
C THR A 276 -14.80 8.99 -2.17
N VAL A 277 -14.74 8.69 -3.47
CA VAL A 277 -14.09 9.59 -4.45
C VAL A 277 -14.74 10.98 -4.46
N PRO A 278 -16.07 11.14 -4.39
CA PRO A 278 -16.68 12.47 -4.22
C PRO A 278 -16.22 13.24 -2.98
N ASP A 279 -16.17 12.62 -1.80
CA ASP A 279 -15.71 13.28 -0.56
C ASP A 279 -14.25 13.75 -0.72
N LEU A 280 -13.41 12.88 -1.28
CA LEU A 280 -12.01 13.18 -1.60
C LEU A 280 -11.91 14.43 -2.50
N MET A 281 -12.66 14.43 -3.60
CA MET A 281 -12.70 15.52 -4.58
C MET A 281 -13.23 16.84 -4.00
N GLU A 282 -14.21 16.80 -3.11
CA GLU A 282 -14.75 17.98 -2.44
C GLU A 282 -13.66 18.70 -1.64
N THR A 283 -12.88 17.94 -0.87
CA THR A 283 -11.82 18.53 -0.03
C THR A 283 -10.62 19.04 -0.78
N MET A 284 -10.44 18.60 -2.02
CA MET A 284 -9.41 19.13 -2.91
C MET A 284 -9.74 20.51 -3.45
N ARG A 285 -11.03 20.88 -3.55
CA ARG A 285 -11.45 22.14 -4.17
C ARG A 285 -10.97 23.37 -3.42
N GLY A 286 -10.89 23.30 -2.08
CA GLY A 286 -10.38 24.39 -1.26
C GLY A 286 -8.88 24.64 -1.52
N PRO A 287 -8.01 23.64 -1.26
CA PRO A 287 -6.56 23.81 -1.39
C PRO A 287 -6.05 24.06 -2.82
N ILE A 288 -6.73 23.55 -3.86
CA ILE A 288 -6.23 23.56 -5.24
C ILE A 288 -6.70 24.78 -6.04
N GLU A 289 -7.57 25.65 -5.49
CA GLU A 289 -8.11 26.84 -6.18
C GLU A 289 -8.52 26.59 -7.64
N GLY A 290 -9.63 25.86 -7.85
CA GLY A 290 -10.12 25.65 -9.20
C GLY A 290 -11.06 24.47 -9.38
N ARG A 291 -11.29 24.12 -10.65
CA ARG A 291 -12.05 22.92 -11.02
C ARG A 291 -11.14 21.71 -10.90
N VAL A 292 -11.34 20.92 -9.85
CA VAL A 292 -10.67 19.62 -9.68
C VAL A 292 -11.42 18.57 -10.51
N SER A 293 -10.70 17.80 -11.32
CA SER A 293 -11.22 16.62 -12.02
C SER A 293 -10.25 15.46 -11.88
N LEU A 294 -10.78 14.25 -11.65
CA LEU A 294 -9.98 13.03 -11.53
C LEU A 294 -10.26 12.11 -12.72
N ARG A 295 -9.22 11.43 -13.22
CA ARG A 295 -9.29 10.44 -14.30
C ARG A 295 -8.44 9.24 -13.95
N LEU A 296 -8.88 8.06 -14.38
CA LEU A 296 -8.06 6.85 -14.34
C LEU A 296 -7.22 6.77 -15.64
N PRO A 297 -5.94 6.41 -15.54
CA PRO A 297 -5.04 6.25 -16.70
C PRO A 297 -5.33 5.00 -17.54
#